data_AF-A0A497JJ50-F1
#
_entry.id   AF-A0A497JJ50-F1
#
_cell.length_a   1.000
_cell.length_b   1.000
_cell.length_c   1.000
_cell.angle_alpha   90.00
_cell.angle_beta   90.00
_cell.angle_gamma   90.00
#
_symmetry.space_group_name_H-M   'P 1'
#
loop_
_entity.id
_entity.type
_entity.pdbx_description
1 polymer ?
#
loop_
_entity_poly.entity_id
_entity_poly.type
_entity_poly.pdbx_seq_one_letter_code
_entity_poly.pdbx_strand_id
1 'polypeptide(L)'
;MMEAGVLSRKSPLYGRKSGHIKVRKLPFSSYFEFYPNNTAEENVEYYSITGGVPFYMEKFSEDRSVFENVKEEIASRKGRLFEEIEFLLKEEFREPDTYKKIIEAISFGNNKLVQIAN
;
A
#
# COMPACT_ATOMS: atom_id res chain seq x y z
N MET A 1 5.20 15.62 -1.42
CA MET A 1 5.85 16.32 -2.57
C MET A 1 4.94 17.33 -3.33
N MET A 2 3.76 16.96 -3.85
CA MET A 2 2.88 17.90 -4.59
C MET A 2 2.21 18.96 -3.71
N GLU A 3 1.71 18.60 -2.53
CA GLU A 3 1.00 19.55 -1.66
C GLU A 3 1.93 20.66 -1.14
N ALA A 4 3.13 20.30 -0.70
CA ALA A 4 4.12 21.26 -0.22
C ALA A 4 4.68 22.16 -1.35
N GLY A 5 4.98 21.58 -2.51
CA GLY A 5 5.64 22.29 -3.61
C GLY A 5 4.72 23.09 -4.53
N VAL A 6 3.50 22.61 -4.78
CA VAL A 6 2.61 23.15 -5.83
C VAL A 6 1.31 23.72 -5.28
N LEU A 7 0.75 23.12 -4.22
CA LEU A 7 -0.56 23.53 -3.67
C LEU A 7 -0.45 24.37 -2.39
N SER A 8 0.77 24.64 -1.93
CA SER A 8 0.98 25.48 -0.75
C SER A 8 0.51 26.92 -1.02
N ARG A 9 0.07 27.62 0.02
CA ARG A 9 -0.37 29.04 -0.09
C ARG A 9 0.67 29.98 -0.71
N LYS A 10 1.94 29.62 -0.64
CA LYS A 10 3.06 30.38 -1.19
C LYS A 10 3.35 30.03 -2.67
N SER A 11 2.72 29.00 -3.22
CA SER A 11 2.90 28.59 -4.60
C SER A 11 2.15 29.51 -5.57
N PRO A 12 2.73 29.86 -6.73
CA PRO A 12 2.06 30.58 -7.80
C PRO A 12 0.77 29.91 -8.29
N LEU A 13 0.61 28.60 -8.07
CA LEU A 13 -0.58 27.84 -8.50
C LEU A 13 -1.66 27.75 -7.41
N TYR A 14 -1.47 28.39 -6.25
CA TYR A 14 -2.48 28.46 -5.21
C TYR A 14 -3.79 29.09 -5.73
N GLY A 15 -4.91 28.40 -5.50
CA GLY A 15 -6.23 28.83 -5.97
C GLY A 15 -6.46 28.69 -7.49
N ARG A 16 -5.47 28.23 -8.27
CA ARG A 16 -5.55 28.05 -9.73
C ARG A 16 -5.71 26.59 -10.15
N LYS A 17 -6.27 25.75 -9.28
CA LYS A 17 -6.47 24.31 -9.54
C LYS A 17 -7.67 24.10 -10.46
N SER A 18 -7.43 23.62 -11.69
CA SER A 18 -8.48 23.37 -12.69
C SER A 18 -9.16 22.00 -12.59
N GLY A 19 -8.56 21.04 -11.87
CA GLY A 19 -9.09 19.69 -11.74
C GLY A 19 -8.41 18.89 -10.65
N HIS A 20 -9.10 17.87 -10.14
CA HIS A 20 -8.53 16.91 -9.20
C HIS A 20 -9.23 15.56 -9.39
N ILE A 21 -8.43 14.52 -9.56
CA ILE A 21 -8.91 13.13 -9.61
C ILE A 21 -8.35 12.43 -8.39
N LYS A 22 -9.24 11.87 -7.56
CA LYS A 22 -8.85 10.98 -6.46
C LYS A 22 -8.75 9.57 -7.02
N VAL A 23 -7.54 9.15 -7.37
CA VAL A 23 -7.27 7.77 -7.79
C VAL A 23 -7.54 6.85 -6.59
N ARG A 24 -8.43 5.88 -6.78
CA ARG A 24 -8.78 4.87 -5.77
C ARG A 24 -8.07 3.56 -6.08
N LYS A 25 -8.00 2.70 -5.07
CA LYS A 25 -7.61 1.29 -5.26
C LYS A 25 -8.57 0.61 -6.24
N LEU A 26 -8.06 -0.38 -6.96
CA LEU A 26 -8.87 -1.17 -7.89
C LEU A 26 -9.90 -2.00 -7.11
N PRO A 27 -11.15 -2.07 -7.59
CA PRO A 27 -12.15 -2.95 -7.00
C PRO A 27 -11.79 -4.43 -7.24
N PHE A 28 -12.35 -5.32 -6.42
CA PHE A 28 -12.17 -6.77 -6.58
C PHE A 28 -12.56 -7.25 -7.99
N SER A 29 -13.58 -6.65 -8.61
CA SER A 29 -14.00 -7.00 -9.98
C SER A 29 -12.88 -6.88 -11.01
N SER A 30 -11.89 -6.00 -10.80
CA SER A 30 -10.75 -5.84 -11.70
C SER A 30 -9.74 -7.01 -11.62
N TYR A 31 -9.82 -7.89 -10.63
CA TYR A 31 -8.88 -9.02 -10.49
C TYR A 31 -9.08 -10.08 -11.57
N PHE A 32 -10.31 -10.23 -12.07
CA PHE A 32 -10.59 -11.11 -13.21
C PHE A 32 -9.98 -10.61 -14.52
N GLU A 33 -9.71 -9.31 -14.63
CA GLU A 33 -9.00 -8.72 -15.78
C GLU A 33 -7.47 -8.75 -15.59
N PHE A 34 -7.01 -8.62 -14.34
CA PHE A 34 -5.59 -8.57 -14.02
C PHE A 34 -4.94 -9.97 -13.92
N TYR A 35 -5.70 -10.96 -13.46
CA TYR A 35 -5.30 -12.37 -13.35
C TYR A 35 -6.38 -13.26 -14.00
N PRO A 36 -6.46 -13.26 -15.34
CA PRO A 36 -7.53 -13.94 -16.07
C PRO A 36 -7.45 -15.48 -15.95
N ASN A 37 -6.29 -16.01 -15.58
CA ASN A 37 -6.06 -17.45 -15.44
C ASN A 37 -6.43 -17.98 -14.03
N ASN A 38 -6.63 -17.10 -13.06
CA ASN A 38 -7.00 -17.47 -11.70
C ASN A 38 -8.48 -17.85 -11.60
N THR A 39 -8.78 -18.79 -10.70
CA THR A 39 -10.12 -19.05 -10.19
C THR A 39 -10.65 -17.88 -9.35
N ALA A 40 -11.95 -17.87 -9.06
CA ALA A 40 -12.55 -16.85 -8.21
C ALA A 40 -11.96 -16.91 -6.78
N GLU A 41 -11.74 -18.12 -6.27
CA GLU A 41 -11.14 -18.39 -4.97
C GLU A 41 -9.71 -17.84 -4.90
N GLU A 42 -8.86 -18.14 -5.90
CA GLU A 42 -7.50 -17.59 -5.97
C GLU A 42 -7.54 -16.06 -6.02
N ASN A 43 -8.42 -15.46 -6.83
CA ASN A 43 -8.54 -14.01 -6.87
C ASN A 43 -8.95 -13.39 -5.53
N VAL A 44 -9.79 -14.07 -4.73
CA VAL A 44 -10.11 -13.63 -3.36
C VAL A 44 -8.87 -13.67 -2.47
N GLU A 45 -8.04 -14.71 -2.56
CA GLU A 45 -6.80 -14.80 -1.81
C GLU A 45 -5.82 -13.67 -2.19
N TYR A 46 -5.62 -13.45 -3.50
CA TYR A 46 -4.78 -12.36 -4.01
C TYR A 46 -5.28 -10.99 -3.52
N TYR A 47 -6.59 -10.73 -3.62
CA TYR A 47 -7.21 -9.48 -3.17
C TYR A 47 -7.05 -9.26 -1.66
N SER A 48 -7.15 -10.34 -0.87
CA SER A 48 -7.02 -10.28 0.58
C SER A 48 -5.63 -9.82 1.04
N ILE A 49 -4.60 -10.07 0.23
CA ILE A 49 -3.22 -9.65 0.52
C ILE A 49 -2.89 -8.29 -0.11
N THR A 50 -3.20 -8.11 -1.39
CA THR A 50 -2.76 -6.92 -2.16
C THR A 50 -3.75 -5.75 -2.06
N GLY A 51 -4.99 -5.99 -1.64
CA GLY A 51 -5.98 -4.98 -1.28
C GLY A 51 -6.37 -4.02 -2.41
N GLY A 52 -6.17 -4.41 -3.67
CA GLY A 52 -6.47 -3.57 -4.84
C GLY A 52 -5.42 -2.50 -5.16
N VAL A 53 -4.21 -2.59 -4.59
CA VAL A 53 -3.11 -1.67 -4.92
C VAL A 53 -2.39 -2.19 -6.17
N PRO A 54 -2.43 -1.48 -7.32
CA PRO A 54 -1.87 -1.98 -8.58
C PRO A 54 -0.39 -2.36 -8.50
N PHE A 55 0.41 -1.60 -7.75
CA PHE A 55 1.82 -1.89 -7.57
C PHE A 55 2.05 -3.25 -6.88
N TYR A 56 1.21 -3.63 -5.90
CA TYR A 56 1.33 -4.93 -5.21
C TYR A 56 0.88 -6.06 -6.12
N MET A 57 -0.20 -5.81 -6.85
CA MET A 57 -0.72 -6.75 -7.84
C MET A 57 0.32 -7.07 -8.91
N GLU A 58 1.04 -6.06 -9.42
CA GLU A 58 2.09 -6.23 -10.43
C GLU A 58 3.28 -7.08 -9.96
N LYS A 59 3.54 -7.15 -8.65
CA LYS A 59 4.65 -7.99 -8.13
C LYS A 59 4.26 -9.44 -7.94
N PHE A 60 2.97 -9.72 -7.79
CA PHE A 60 2.49 -11.09 -7.63
C PHE A 60 2.37 -11.75 -9.01
N SER A 61 2.97 -12.94 -9.15
CA SER A 61 2.93 -13.75 -10.37
C SER A 61 1.79 -14.76 -10.30
N GLU A 62 0.96 -14.83 -11.34
CA GLU A 62 -0.13 -15.80 -11.46
C GLU A 62 0.35 -17.26 -11.58
N ASP A 63 1.61 -17.48 -11.95
CA ASP A 63 2.22 -18.82 -12.03
C ASP A 63 2.61 -19.38 -10.65
N ARG A 64 2.41 -18.60 -9.57
CA ARG A 64 2.74 -18.97 -8.20
C ARG A 64 1.48 -18.98 -7.33
N SER A 65 1.48 -19.85 -6.33
CA SER A 65 0.49 -19.74 -5.27
C SER A 65 0.61 -18.41 -4.51
N VAL A 66 -0.47 -17.97 -3.86
CA VAL A 66 -0.45 -16.75 -3.03
C VAL A 66 0.63 -16.81 -1.96
N PHE A 67 0.79 -17.97 -1.31
CA PHE A 67 1.81 -18.13 -0.28
C PHE A 67 3.24 -18.02 -0.81
N GLU A 68 3.50 -18.53 -2.02
CA GLU A 68 4.80 -18.36 -2.67
C GLU A 68 5.05 -16.91 -3.05
N ASN A 69 4.04 -16.20 -3.58
CA ASN A 69 4.16 -14.76 -3.85
C ASN A 69 4.45 -13.97 -2.57
N VAL A 70 3.75 -14.26 -1.48
CA VAL A 70 4.02 -13.64 -0.17
C VAL A 70 5.45 -13.91 0.29
N LYS A 71 5.91 -15.16 0.15
CA LYS A 71 7.27 -15.54 0.56
C LYS A 71 8.34 -14.79 -0.24
N GLU A 72 8.18 -14.72 -1.56
CA GLU A 72 9.18 -14.14 -2.47
C GLU A 72 9.14 -12.62 -2.53
N GLU A 73 7.96 -11.99 -2.51
CA GLU A 73 7.84 -10.54 -2.68
C GLU A 73 7.76 -9.77 -1.37
N ILE A 74 7.16 -10.36 -0.33
CA ILE A 74 6.92 -9.67 0.96
C ILE A 74 7.90 -10.13 2.04
N ALA A 75 8.09 -11.44 2.23
CA ALA A 75 8.87 -11.97 3.35
C ALA A 75 10.38 -12.09 3.06
N SER A 76 10.75 -12.12 1.78
CA SER A 76 12.15 -12.21 1.35
C SER A 76 12.81 -10.84 1.36
N ARG A 77 14.03 -10.74 1.90
CA ARG A 77 14.85 -9.52 1.80
C ARG A 77 15.16 -9.07 0.36
N LYS A 78 15.01 -9.98 -0.62
CA LYS A 78 15.16 -9.66 -2.05
C LYS A 78 13.84 -9.26 -2.71
N GLY A 79 12.72 -9.48 -2.03
CA GLY A 79 11.38 -9.16 -2.50
C GLY A 79 11.17 -7.66 -2.60
N ARG A 80 10.40 -7.24 -3.61
CA ARG A 80 10.21 -5.81 -3.88
C ARG A 80 9.40 -5.09 -2.80
N LEU A 81 8.55 -5.82 -2.09
CA LEU A 81 7.63 -5.27 -1.09
C LEU A 81 8.21 -5.33 0.34
N PHE A 82 9.35 -5.99 0.54
CA PHE A 82 9.96 -6.17 1.87
C PHE A 82 10.31 -4.84 2.54
N GLU A 83 10.93 -3.90 1.81
CA GLU A 83 11.35 -2.60 2.34
C GLU A 83 10.34 -1.48 2.10
N GLU A 84 9.20 -1.77 1.47
CA GLU A 84 8.30 -0.73 1.00
C GLU A 84 7.76 0.14 2.14
N ILE A 85 7.32 -0.49 3.24
CA ILE A 85 6.77 0.24 4.39
C ILE A 85 7.83 1.18 4.98
N GLU A 86 9.07 0.72 5.07
CA GLU A 86 10.16 1.53 5.59
C GLU A 86 10.49 2.71 4.67
N PHE A 87 10.47 2.48 3.36
CA PHE A 87 10.66 3.52 2.36
C PHE A 87 9.56 4.59 2.44
N LEU A 88 8.28 4.18 2.42
CA LEU A 88 7.14 5.08 2.53
C LEU A 88 7.17 5.92 3.81
N LEU A 89 7.50 5.29 4.94
CA LEU A 89 7.59 5.99 6.22
C LEU A 89 8.72 7.02 6.23
N LYS A 90 9.88 6.70 5.64
CA LYS A 90 11.02 7.62 5.55
C LYS A 90 10.76 8.81 4.62
N GLU A 91 9.97 8.62 3.56
CA GLU A 91 9.61 9.71 2.65
C GLU A 91 8.59 10.70 3.26
N GLU A 92 7.63 10.20 4.04
CA GLU A 92 6.53 11.01 4.56
C GLU A 92 6.76 11.57 5.97
N PHE A 93 7.58 10.90 6.80
CA PHE A 93 7.75 11.26 8.21
C PHE A 93 9.19 11.56 8.59
N ARG A 94 9.36 12.51 9.52
CA ARG A 94 10.67 12.86 10.09
C ARG A 94 11.22 11.81 11.06
N GLU A 95 10.32 11.12 11.77
CA GLU A 95 10.65 10.13 12.81
C GLU A 95 10.04 8.76 12.46
N PRO A 96 10.54 8.07 11.41
CA PRO A 96 9.91 6.87 10.85
C PRO A 96 9.78 5.73 11.89
N ASP A 97 10.72 5.61 12.82
CA ASP A 97 10.71 4.55 13.85
C ASP A 97 9.50 4.66 14.80
N THR A 98 9.10 5.88 15.16
CA THR A 98 7.93 6.11 16.02
C THR A 98 6.65 5.70 15.31
N TYR A 99 6.50 6.09 14.04
CA TYR A 99 5.32 5.72 13.24
C TYR A 99 5.28 4.23 12.94
N LYS A 100 6.43 3.58 12.75
CA LYS A 100 6.51 2.12 12.60
C LYS A 100 5.97 1.40 13.83
N LYS A 101 6.37 1.81 15.04
CA LYS A 101 5.83 1.24 16.30
C LYS A 101 4.32 1.40 16.44
N ILE A 102 3.78 2.55 16.02
CA ILE A 102 2.34 2.78 16.01
C ILE A 102 1.63 1.80 15.06
N ILE A 103 2.15 1.62 13.85
CA ILE A 103 1.59 0.68 12.87
C ILE A 103 1.68 -0.76 13.37
N GLU A 104 2.81 -1.14 13.98
CA GLU A 104 2.98 -2.45 14.61
C GLU A 104 1.98 -2.66 15.76
N ALA A 105 1.76 -1.67 16.63
CA ALA A 105 0.75 -1.79 17.68
C ALA A 105 -0.65 -2.02 17.09
N ILE A 106 -1.01 -1.29 16.02
CA ILE A 106 -2.29 -1.45 15.32
C ILE A 106 -2.40 -2.84 14.68
N SER A 107 -1.33 -3.38 14.10
CA SER A 107 -1.34 -4.70 13.46
C SER A 107 -1.56 -5.84 14.46
N PHE A 108 -1.16 -5.66 15.72
CA PHE A 108 -1.50 -6.56 16.82
C PHE A 108 -2.93 -6.38 17.37
N GLY A 109 -3.74 -5.53 16.76
CA GLY A 109 -5.15 -5.33 17.12
C GLY A 109 -5.40 -4.22 18.15
N ASN A 110 -4.39 -3.43 18.52
CA ASN A 110 -4.58 -2.28 19.40
C ASN A 110 -5.29 -1.15 18.63
N ASN A 111 -6.58 -0.98 18.90
CA ASN A 111 -7.45 -0.04 18.18
C ASN A 111 -7.90 1.17 19.01
N LYS A 112 -7.37 1.32 20.23
CA LYS A 112 -7.59 2.50 21.09
C LYS A 112 -6.28 3.21 21.38
N LEU A 113 -6.33 4.54 21.52
CA LEU A 113 -5.16 5.38 21.80
C LEU A 113 -4.32 4.87 22.97
N VAL A 114 -4.97 4.54 24.09
CA VAL A 114 -4.30 4.03 25.30
C VAL A 114 -3.58 2.71 25.02
N GLN A 115 -4.14 1.84 24.17
CA GLN A 115 -3.54 0.56 23.83
C GLN A 115 -2.33 0.72 22.90
N ILE A 116 -2.34 1.73 22.02
CA ILE A 116 -1.24 2.04 21.10
C ILE A 116 -0.09 2.75 21.83
N ALA A 117 -0.39 3.51 22.88
CA ALA A 117 0.57 4.30 23.64
C ALA A 117 1.34 3.50 24.73
N ASN A 118 0.89 2.29 25.04
CA ASN A 118 1.51 1.37 26.01
C ASN A 118 2.61 0.53 25.34
#